data_AF-D6XC12-F1
#
_entry.id   AF-D6XC12-F1
#
_cell.length_a   1.000
_cell.length_b   1.000
_cell.length_c   1.000
_cell.angle_alpha   90.00
_cell.angle_beta   90.00
_cell.angle_gamma   90.00
#
_symmetry.space_group_name_H-M   'P 1'
#
loop_
_entity.id
_entity.type
_entity.pdbx_description
1 polymer ?
#
loop_
_entity_poly.entity_id
_entity_poly.type
_entity_poly.pdbx_seq_one_letter_code
_entity_poly.pdbx_strand_id
1 'polypeptide(L)' 'MVDDSFLLLLNGHWEPVDFRLPEPAYGERWTTVLDTAEPQGADEAEHKAGTEMTVEARSLVLLSRPSRAGA' A
#
# COMPACT_ATOMS: atom_id res chain seq x y z
N MET A 1 -17.79 -15.52 1.66
CA MET A 1 -16.52 -14.96 2.14
C MET A 1 -16.20 -13.79 1.23
N VAL A 2 -15.86 -12.62 1.79
CA VAL A 2 -15.32 -11.51 1.02
C VAL A 2 -13.80 -11.71 1.06
N ASP A 3 -13.11 -11.57 -0.07
CA ASP A 3 -11.66 -11.70 -0.13
C ASP A 3 -11.00 -10.37 0.26
N ASP A 4 -9.78 -10.47 0.79
CA ASP A 4 -8.95 -9.31 1.07
C ASP A 4 -8.63 -8.57 -0.23
N SER A 5 -8.55 -7.25 -0.15
CA SER A 5 -8.18 -6.43 -1.30
C SER A 5 -6.74 -5.95 -1.17
N PHE A 6 -6.05 -5.93 -2.31
CA PHE A 6 -4.66 -5.52 -2.38
C PHE A 6 -4.51 -4.30 -3.29
N LEU A 7 -3.56 -3.43 -2.94
CA LEU A 7 -3.15 -2.28 -3.73
C LEU A 7 -1.64 -2.40 -3.99
N LEU A 8 -1.27 -2.46 -5.26
CA LEU A 8 0.12 -2.53 -5.70
C LEU A 8 0.57 -1.17 -6.21
N LEU A 9 1.64 -0.65 -5.63
CA LEU A 9 2.33 0.55 -6.08
C LEU A 9 3.67 0.12 -6.66
N LEU A 10 3.89 0.38 -7.95
CA LEU A 10 5.10 -0.02 -8.67
C LEU A 10 5.80 1.23 -9.21
N ASN A 11 6.95 1.56 -8.64
CA ASN A 11 7.80 2.61 -9.17
C ASN A 11 8.85 2.02 -10.12
N GLY A 12 8.55 2.07 -11.43
CA GLY A 12 9.51 1.71 -12.48
C GLY A 12 10.53 2.82 -12.81
N HIS A 13 10.41 3.99 -12.21
CA HIS A 13 11.26 5.15 -12.46
C HIS A 13 12.58 5.07 -11.68
N TRP A 14 13.54 5.91 -12.05
CA TRP A 14 14.88 5.96 -11.45
C TRP A 14 14.99 6.97 -10.29
N GLU A 15 13.93 7.71 -10.01
CA GLU A 15 13.78 8.60 -8.85
C GLU A 15 12.61 8.12 -7.98
N PRO A 16 12.59 8.47 -6.68
CA PRO A 16 11.40 8.30 -5.85
C PRO A 16 10.18 9.00 -6.47
N VAL A 17 9.01 8.39 -6.33
CA VAL A 17 7.74 8.91 -6.86
C VAL A 17 6.68 8.90 -5.78
N ASP A 18 5.97 10.01 -5.64
CA ASP A 18 4.82 10.13 -4.75
C ASP A 18 3.56 9.56 -5.41
N PHE A 19 2.98 8.55 -4.78
CA PHE A 19 1.70 7.97 -5.16
C PHE A 19 0.62 8.46 -4.20
N ARG A 20 -0.49 8.94 -4.74
CA ARG A 20 -1.69 9.21 -3.96
C ARG A 20 -2.53 7.95 -3.84
N LEU A 21 -2.82 7.52 -2.62
CA LEU A 21 -3.67 6.37 -2.37
C LEU A 21 -5.11 6.63 -2.83
N PRO A 22 -5.86 5.59 -3.24
CA PRO A 22 -7.25 5.73 -3.65
C PRO A 22 -8.12 6.34 -2.55
N GLU A 23 -9.21 6.98 -2.98
CA GLU A 23 -10.22 7.54 -2.08
C GLU A 23 -10.95 6.42 -1.29
N PRO A 24 -11.60 6.74 -0.15
CA PRO A 24 -12.17 5.76 0.78
C PRO A 24 -13.16 4.75 0.18
N ALA A 25 -13.73 5.05 -0.99
CA ALA A 25 -14.59 4.13 -1.74
C ALA A 25 -13.93 2.76 -2.04
N TYR A 26 -12.59 2.72 -2.07
CA TYR A 26 -11.81 1.50 -2.27
C TYR A 26 -11.25 0.89 -0.98
N GLY A 27 -11.48 1.51 0.18
CA GLY A 27 -10.93 1.13 1.48
C GLY A 27 -10.47 2.33 2.28
N GLU A 28 -10.88 2.44 3.56
CA GLU A 28 -10.53 3.59 4.41
C GLU A 28 -9.06 3.59 4.86
N ARG A 29 -8.48 2.39 5.01
CA ARG A 29 -7.10 2.18 5.43
C ARG A 29 -6.47 1.03 4.67
N TRP A 30 -5.16 1.14 4.53
CA TRP A 30 -4.29 0.20 3.84
C TRP A 30 -3.10 -0.11 4.73
N THR A 31 -2.76 -1.39 4.90
CA THR A 31 -1.62 -1.83 5.70
C THR A 31 -0.51 -2.30 4.77
N THR A 32 0.72 -1.84 4.99
CA THR A 32 1.89 -2.32 4.25
C THR A 32 2.12 -3.80 4.52
N VAL A 33 2.19 -4.60 3.46
CA VAL A 33 2.49 -6.04 3.54
C VAL A 33 3.89 -6.33 3.03
N LEU A 34 4.34 -5.58 2.02
CA LEU A 34 5.66 -5.73 1.42
C LEU A 34 6.14 -4.36 0.94
N ASP A 35 7.40 -4.05 1.20
CA ASP A 35 8.14 -3.00 0.56
C ASP A 35 9.50 -3.56 0.15
N THR A 36 9.82 -3.53 -1.15
CA THR A 36 11.11 -4.02 -1.66
C THR A 36 12.27 -3.06 -1.41
N ALA A 37 12.00 -1.81 -1.06
CA ALA A 37 13.02 -0.82 -0.72
C ALA A 37 13.47 -0.94 0.75
N GLU A 38 12.69 -1.60 1.61
CA GLU A 38 13.00 -1.80 3.02
C GLU A 38 13.70 -3.15 3.25
N PRO A 39 15.02 -3.18 3.52
CA PRO A 39 15.79 -4.42 3.66
C PRO A 39 15.36 -5.28 4.85
N GLN A 40 14.77 -4.66 5.87
CA GLN A 40 14.31 -5.31 7.09
C GLN A 40 12.89 -5.88 6.97
N GLY A 41 12.22 -5.65 5.83
CA GLY A 41 10.84 -6.02 5.59
C GLY A 41 9.85 -4.90 5.96
N ALA A 42 8.60 -5.01 5.48
CA ALA A 42 7.58 -4.01 5.72
C ALA A 42 7.31 -3.80 7.23
N ASP A 43 7.14 -2.56 7.63
CA ASP A 43 6.89 -2.13 9.01
C ASP A 43 5.42 -2.30 9.47
N GLU A 44 4.59 -2.94 8.63
CA GLU A 44 3.13 -3.07 8.81
C GLU A 44 2.42 -1.71 9.04
N ALA A 45 2.98 -0.60 8.54
CA ALA A 45 2.37 0.72 8.72
C ALA A 45 0.96 0.80 8.12
N GLU A 46 0.06 1.48 8.83
CA GLU A 46 -1.27 1.82 8.34
C GLU A 46 -1.31 3.20 7.67
N HIS A 47 -1.86 3.25 6.47
CA HIS A 47 -2.04 4.45 5.66
C HIS A 47 -3.52 4.74 5.44
N LYS A 48 -3.94 5.99 5.63
CA LYS A 48 -5.32 6.42 5.31
C LYS A 48 -5.49 6.57 3.80
N ALA A 49 -6.69 6.26 3.32
CA ALA A 49 -7.11 6.62 1.97
C ALA A 49 -6.81 8.08 1.63
N GLY A 50 -6.45 8.36 0.37
CA GLY A 50 -6.13 9.70 -0.12
C GLY A 50 -4.79 10.28 0.36
N THR A 51 -4.06 9.61 1.26
CA THR A 51 -2.71 10.02 1.69
C THR A 51 -1.72 9.87 0.54
N GLU A 52 -0.67 10.69 0.53
CA GLU A 52 0.47 10.53 -0.36
C GLU A 52 1.54 9.63 0.27
N MET A 53 2.08 8.73 -0.53
CA MET A 53 3.11 7.79 -0.13
C MET A 53 4.24 7.81 -1.15
N THR A 54 5.46 8.08 -0.70
CA THR A 54 6.66 8.03 -1.53
C THR A 54 7.07 6.58 -1.73
N VAL A 55 7.27 6.17 -2.99
CA VAL A 55 7.82 4.86 -3.34
C VAL A 55 9.20 5.08 -3.96
N GLU A 56 10.21 4.45 -3.36
CA GLU A 56 11.61 4.57 -3.78
C GLU A 56 11.85 4.17 -5.24
N ALA A 57 12.98 4.62 -5.78
CA ALA A 57 13.36 4.31 -7.15
C ALA A 57 13.45 2.79 -7.37
N ARG A 58 12.87 2.30 -8.46
CA ARG A 58 12.91 0.88 -8.86
C ARG A 58 12.37 -0.10 -7.81
N SER A 59 11.41 0.33 -6.99
CA SER A 59 10.80 -0.51 -5.96
C SER A 59 9.29 -0.72 -6.18
N LEU A 60 8.73 -1.64 -5.42
CA LEU A 60 7.30 -1.86 -5.29
C LEU A 60 6.89 -1.93 -3.83
N VAL A 61 5.67 -1.47 -3.55
CA VAL A 61 5.00 -1.60 -2.26
C VAL A 61 3.66 -2.30 -2.49
N LEU A 62 3.38 -3.32 -1.69
CA LEU A 62 2.10 -4.00 -1.65
C LEU A 62 1.39 -3.62 -0.35
N LEU A 63 0.19 -3.08 -0.49
CA LEU A 63 -0.70 -2.80 0.62
C LEU A 63 -1.88 -3.78 0.58
N SER A 64 -2.44 -4.08 1.75
CA SER A 64 -3.66 -4.85 1.89
C SER A 64 -4.70 -4.11 2.70
N ARG A 65 -5.95 -4.46 2.47
CA ARG A 65 -7.03 -4.22 3.40
C ARG A 65 -7.76 -5.55 3.62
N PRO A 66 -7.87 -6.01 4.87
CA PRO A 66 -8.64 -7.20 5.14
C PRO A 66 -10.10 -6.95 4.76
N SER A 67 -10.72 -7.96 4.17
CA SER A 67 -12.16 -8.01 4.05
C SER A 67 -12.79 -7.89 5.43
N ARG A 68 -13.89 -7.15 5.54
CA ARG A 68 -14.64 -7.14 6.80
C ARG A 68 -15.37 -8.48 6.91
N ALA A 69 -14.69 -9.52 7.37
CA ALA A 69 -15.35 -10.71 7.88
C ALA A 69 -16.22 -10.27 9.06
N GLY A 70 -17.50 -10.63 9.02
CA GLY A 70 -18.48 -10.26 10.04
C GLY A 70 -17.99 -10.63 11.44
N ALA A 71 -18.30 -9.74 12.39
CA ALA A 71 -18.27 -10.04 13.82
C ALA A 71 -19.19 -11.22 14.18
#